data_AF-A0AAP0PYP0-F1
#
_entry.id   AF-A0AAP0PYP0-F1
#
_cell.length_a   1.000
_cell.length_b   1.000
_cell.length_c   1.000
_cell.angle_alpha   90.00
_cell.angle_beta   90.00
_cell.angle_gamma   90.00
#
_symmetry.space_group_name_H-M   'P 1'
#
loop_
_entity.id
_entity.type
_entity.pdbx_description
1 polymer ?
#
loop_
_entity_poly.entity_id
_entity_poly.type
_entity_poly.pdbx_seq_one_letter_code
_entity_poly.pdbx_strand_id
1 'polypeptide(L)' 'MQERDLDFSLTVIASEIVRESDGLALSSCNIYLSPEERKKVCCLLPAIFFLLLLAII' A
#
# COMPACT_ATOMS: atom_id res chain seq x y z
N MET A 1 11.23 8.54 -13.95
CA MET A 1 11.99 9.38 -13.00
C MET A 1 12.08 8.61 -11.69
N GLN A 2 13.16 7.87 -11.54
CA GLN A 2 13.56 7.23 -10.28
C GLN A 2 14.51 8.18 -9.56
N GLU A 3 14.78 7.94 -8.28
CA GLU A 3 15.61 8.73 -7.35
C GLU A 3 16.96 9.26 -7.89
N ARG A 4 17.43 8.74 -9.03
CA ARG A 4 18.67 9.13 -9.70
C ARG A 4 18.63 10.46 -10.44
N ASP A 5 17.44 11.02 -10.68
CA ASP A 5 17.30 12.24 -11.51
C ASP A 5 17.33 13.54 -10.69
N LEU A 6 17.32 13.46 -9.35
CA LEU A 6 17.21 14.61 -8.44
C LEU A 6 18.32 14.52 -7.38
N ASP A 7 19.35 15.36 -7.53
CA ASP A 7 20.52 15.40 -6.65
C ASP A 7 20.20 16.11 -5.33
N PHE A 8 19.49 15.39 -4.45
CA PHE A 8 19.23 15.83 -3.09
C PHE A 8 20.08 15.02 -2.13
N SER A 9 20.81 15.70 -1.24
CA SER A 9 21.54 15.06 -0.14
C SER A 9 20.60 14.64 1.00
N LEU A 10 19.65 13.75 0.69
CA LEU A 10 18.66 13.22 1.63
C LEU A 10 18.79 11.70 1.74
N THR A 11 18.50 11.17 2.93
CA THR A 11 18.40 9.73 3.16
C THR A 11 16.93 9.32 3.15
N VAL A 12 16.55 8.40 2.26
CA VAL A 12 15.21 7.81 2.25
C VAL A 12 15.16 6.71 3.31
N ILE A 13 14.22 6.84 4.27
CA ILE A 13 13.98 5.82 5.28
C ILE A 13 12.66 5.11 4.91
N ALA A 14 12.75 3.83 4.55
CA ALA A 14 11.58 3.02 4.32
C ALA A 14 10.88 2.68 5.64
N SER A 15 9.54 2.62 5.62
CA SER A 15 8.71 2.23 6.77
C SER A 15 7.66 1.23 6.34
N GLU A 16 7.18 0.45 7.31
CA GLU A 16 6.12 -0.53 7.11
C GLU A 16 4.77 0.14 6.79
N ILE A 17 3.92 -0.60 6.08
CA ILE A 17 2.54 -0.18 5.78
C ILE A 17 1.69 -0.43 7.03
N VAL A 18 1.19 0.65 7.63
CA VAL A 18 0.22 0.56 8.74
C VAL A 18 -1.16 0.21 8.20
N ARG A 19 -1.87 -0.69 8.88
CA ARG A 19 -3.17 -1.20 8.46
C ARG A 19 -4.24 -0.99 9.53
N GLU A 20 -5.48 -0.82 9.09
CA GLU A 20 -6.67 -0.87 9.94
C GLU A 20 -6.93 -2.30 10.43
N SER A 21 -7.84 -2.47 11.38
CA SER A 21 -8.19 -3.77 11.97
C SER A 21 -8.74 -4.78 10.97
N ASP A 22 -9.30 -4.31 9.85
CA ASP A 22 -9.79 -5.13 8.74
C ASP A 22 -8.68 -5.50 7.73
N GLY A 23 -7.44 -5.04 7.97
CA GLY A 23 -6.28 -5.27 7.12
C GLY A 23 -6.09 -4.22 6.02
N LEU A 24 -7.02 -3.27 5.84
CA LEU A 24 -6.88 -2.22 4.83
C LEU A 24 -5.71 -1.29 5.15
N ALA A 25 -4.91 -0.94 4.14
CA ALA A 25 -3.84 0.03 4.35
C ALA A 25 -4.42 1.38 4.75
N LEU A 26 -3.86 1.98 5.81
CA LEU A 26 -4.29 3.30 6.25
C LEU A 26 -3.96 4.34 5.17
N SER A 27 -4.99 5.07 4.74
CA SER A 27 -4.87 6.13 3.75
C SER A 27 -5.94 7.18 4.00
N SER A 28 -5.61 8.46 3.81
CA SER A 28 -6.58 9.55 3.83
C SER A 28 -7.67 9.36 2.77
N CYS A 29 -7.37 8.63 1.69
CA CYS A 29 -8.33 8.35 0.62
C CYS A 29 -9.45 7.39 1.05
N ASN A 30 -9.30 6.66 2.16
CA ASN A 30 -10.32 5.73 2.64
C ASN A 30 -11.64 6.47 3.00
N ILE A 31 -11.59 7.78 3.26
CA ILE A 31 -12.78 8.61 3.54
C ILE A 31 -13.77 8.68 2.36
N TYR A 32 -13.29 8.46 1.13
CA TYR A 32 -14.12 8.53 -0.08
C TYR A 32 -14.78 7.19 -0.41
N LEU A 33 -14.45 6.12 0.31
CA LEU A 33 -15.02 4.80 0.06
C LEU A 33 -16.38 4.68 0.73
N SER A 34 -17.38 4.26 -0.05
CA SER A 34 -18.61 3.73 0.52
C SER A 34 -18.33 2.41 1.27
N PRO A 35 -19.22 2.00 2.19
CA PRO A 35 -19.07 0.71 2.89
C PRO A 35 -18.97 -0.50 1.94
N GLU A 36 -19.65 -0.45 0.79
CA GLU A 36 -19.62 -1.52 -0.22
C GLU A 36 -18.29 -1.56 -0.97
N GLU A 37 -17.75 -0.40 -1.34
CA GLU A 37 -16.44 -0.29 -1.98
C GLU A 37 -15.33 -0.72 -1.04
N ARG A 38 -15.42 -0.36 0.24
CA ARG A 38 -14.45 -0.79 1.27
C ARG A 38 -14.37 -2.31 1.35
N LYS A 39 -15.52 -3.01 1.31
CA LYS A 39 -15.54 -4.48 1.26
C LYS A 39 -14.87 -5.04 0.01
N LYS A 40 -15.10 -4.45 -1.17
CA LYS A 40 -14.47 -4.88 -2.43
C LYS A 40 -12.96 -4.66 -2.43
N VAL A 41 -12.49 -3.52 -1.91
CA VAL A 41 -11.05 -3.19 -1.84
C VAL A 41 -10.32 -4.07 -0.82
N CYS A 42 -10.99 -4.47 0.26
CA CYS A 42 -10.44 -5.45 1.21
C CYS A 42 -10.08 -6.78 0.53
N CYS A 43 -10.81 -7.18 -0.52
CA CYS A 43 -10.52 -8.38 -1.32
C CYS A 43 -9.30 -8.26 -2.25
N LEU A 44 -8.80 -7.05 -2.51
CA LEU A 44 -7.59 -6.83 -3.32
C LEU A 44 -6.30 -7.05 -2.50
N LEU A 45 -6.39 -7.01 -1.17
CA LEU A 45 -5.25 -7.18 -0.28
C LEU A 45 -4.64 -8.59 -0.30
N PRO A 46 -5.44 -9.68 -0.30
CA PRO A 46 -4.92 -11.02 -0.57
C PRO A 46 -4.21 -11.12 -1.92
N ALA A 47 -4.75 -10.48 -2.96
CA ALA A 47 -4.18 -10.55 -4.31
C ALA A 47 -2.81 -9.85 -4.40
N ILE A 48 -2.65 -8.68 -3.78
CA ILE A 48 -1.36 -7.96 -3.73
C ILE A 48 -0.36 -8.75 -2.88
N PHE A 49 -0.78 -9.30 -1.74
CA PHE A 49 0.10 -10.12 -0.89
C PHE A 49 0.53 -11.41 -1.60
N PHE A 50 -0.38 -12.07 -2.30
CA PHE A 50 -0.11 -13.29 -3.08
C PHE A 50 0.83 -13.03 -4.25
N LEU A 51 0.65 -11.90 -4.96
CA LEU A 51 1.54 -11.50 -6.05
C LEU A 51 2.96 -11.19 -5.52
N LEU A 52 3.05 -10.55 -4.35
CA LEU A 52 4.34 -10.27 -3.70
C LEU A 52 5.04 -11.56 -3.28
N LEU A 53 4.29 -12.55 -2.78
CA LEU A 53 4.83 -13.84 -2.35
C LEU A 53 5.35 -14.67 -3.54
N LEU A 54 4.67 -14.60 -4.68
CA LEU A 54 5.12 -15.23 -5.93
C LEU A 54 6.32 -14.53 -6.57
N ALA A 55 6.51 -13.23 -6.32
CA ALA A 55 7.65 -12.47 -6.85
C ALA A 55 8.96 -12.70 -6.05
N ILE A 56 8.88 -13.38 -4.91
CA ILE A 56 10.02 -13.66 -4.01
C ILE A 56 10.47 -15.14 -4.10
N ILE A 57 9.75 -15.99 -4.85
CA ILE A 57 10.10 -17.39 -5.17
C ILE A 57 10.60 -17.46 -6.62
#